data_AF-A0A7Y2EG02-F1
#
_entry.id   AF-A0A7Y2EG02-F1
#
_cell.length_a   1.000
_cell.length_b   1.000
_cell.length_c   1.000
_cell.angle_alpha   90.00
_cell.angle_beta   90.00
_cell.angle_gamma   90.00
#
_symmetry.space_group_name_H-M   'P 1'
#
loop_
_entity.id
_entity.type
_entity.pdbx_description
1 polymer ?
#
loop_
_entity_poly.entity_id
_entity_poly.type
_entity_poly.pdbx_seq_one_letter_code
_entity_poly.pdbx_strand_id
1 'polypeptide(L)' 'MGEHSQLIARLPKAELHLHLEGSFEPELMFAIGQRNRVEMPFMSVEEVKAAYQFTQLQDFLDIYYQGMGVLLTEQ' A
#
# COMPACT_ATOMS: atom_id res chain seq x y z
N MET A 1 -15.71 17.89 -2.80
CA MET A 1 -15.64 17.43 -1.40
C MET A 1 -16.59 18.28 -0.57
N GLY A 2 -17.43 17.68 0.28
CA GLY A 2 -18.39 18.41 1.11
C GLY A 2 -17.75 19.12 2.32
N GLU A 3 -18.52 20.01 2.96
CA GLU A 3 -18.10 20.82 4.12
C GLU A 3 -17.48 19.98 5.26
N HIS A 4 -18.10 18.85 5.61
CA HIS A 4 -17.58 17.94 6.64
C HIS A 4 -16.20 17.35 6.32
N SER A 5 -15.91 17.06 5.05
CA SER A 5 -14.62 16.51 4.62
C SER A 5 -13.50 17.52 4.84
N GLN A 6 -13.76 18.81 4.57
CA GLN A 6 -12.80 19.89 4.80
C GLN A 6 -12.52 20.09 6.29
N LEU A 7 -13.56 19.99 7.14
CA LEU A 7 -13.39 20.06 8.59
C LEU A 7 -12.52 18.90 9.10
N ILE A 8 -12.83 17.65 8.73
CA ILE A 8 -12.08 16.45 9.15
C ILE A 8 -10.61 16.55 8.74
N ALA A 9 -10.32 16.99 7.51
CA ALA A 9 -8.96 17.13 7.01
C ALA A 9 -8.12 18.11 7.85
N ARG A 10 -8.72 19.22 8.30
CA ARG A 10 -8.03 20.30 9.05
C ARG A 10 -7.79 20.01 10.54
N LEU A 11 -8.45 19.02 11.12
CA LEU A 11 -8.23 18.68 12.53
C LEU A 11 -6.78 18.23 12.76
N PRO A 12 -6.10 18.67 13.84
CA PRO A 12 -4.83 18.07 14.25
C PRO A 12 -5.07 16.63 14.72
N LYS A 13 -4.22 15.69 14.29
CA LYS A 13 -4.37 14.25 14.56
C LYS A 13 -3.04 13.66 14.98
N ALA A 14 -3.10 12.69 15.89
CA ALA A 14 -2.00 11.76 16.13
C ALA A 14 -2.48 10.38 15.69
N GLU A 15 -1.67 9.69 14.89
CA GLU A 15 -1.95 8.33 14.44
C GLU A 15 -1.14 7.36 15.29
N LEU A 16 -1.82 6.51 16.06
CA LEU A 16 -1.21 5.61 17.04
C LEU A 16 -1.14 4.16 16.56
N HIS A 17 -1.81 3.85 15.45
CA HIS A 17 -1.80 2.53 14.82
C HIS A 17 -1.73 2.72 13.32
N LEU A 18 -0.52 2.58 12.79
CA LEU A 18 -0.23 2.53 11.36
C LEU A 18 0.86 1.49 11.16
N HIS A 19 0.68 0.65 10.15
CA HIS A 19 1.76 -0.18 9.63
C HIS A 19 2.40 0.61 8.48
N LEU A 20 3.69 0.94 8.56
CA LEU A 20 4.37 1.74 7.53
C LEU A 20 4.29 1.02 6.18
N GLU A 21 4.48 -0.28 6.20
CA GLU A 21 4.42 -1.14 5.03
C GLU A 21 2.99 -1.26 4.47
N GLY A 22 1.98 -0.97 5.29
CA GLY A 22 0.57 -0.90 4.89
C GLY A 22 0.14 0.46 4.32
N SER A 23 1.02 1.47 4.40
CA SER A 23 0.81 2.79 3.78
C SER A 23 1.38 2.88 2.35
N PHE A 24 1.87 1.75 1.85
CA PHE A 24 2.61 1.65 0.60
C PHE A 24 1.67 1.50 -0.59
N GLU A 25 1.56 2.55 -1.40
CA GLU A 25 0.69 2.54 -2.58
C GLU A 25 1.25 1.62 -3.69
N PRO A 26 0.38 0.97 -4.48
CA PRO A 26 0.79 0.10 -5.59
C PRO A 26 1.78 0.76 -6.57
N GLU A 27 1.62 2.04 -6.86
CA GLU A 27 2.53 2.80 -7.74
C GLU A 27 3.96 2.81 -7.20
N LEU A 28 4.12 3.00 -5.88
CA LEU A 28 5.43 3.01 -5.24
C LEU A 28 6.02 1.59 -5.17
N MET A 29 5.17 0.58 -4.98
CA MET A 29 5.57 -0.83 -5.08
C MET A 29 6.21 -1.16 -6.42
N PHE A 30 5.58 -0.76 -7.52
CA PHE A 30 6.15 -0.94 -8.86
C PHE A 30 7.45 -0.17 -9.05
N ALA A 31 7.52 1.09 -8.61
CA ALA A 31 8.73 1.90 -8.74
C ALA A 31 9.91 1.27 -7.99
N ILE A 32 9.70 0.80 -6.75
CA ILE A 32 10.75 0.15 -5.96
C ILE A 32 11.10 -1.23 -6.52
N GLY A 33 10.11 -2.04 -6.91
CA GLY A 33 10.33 -3.36 -7.51
C GLY A 33 11.18 -3.26 -8.78
N GLN A 34 10.88 -2.29 -9.65
CA GLN A 34 11.68 -2.00 -10.84
C GLN A 34 13.10 -1.56 -10.49
N ARG A 35 13.26 -0.62 -9.54
CA ARG A 35 14.58 -0.15 -9.08
C ARG A 35 15.44 -1.32 -8.58
N ASN A 36 14.83 -2.20 -7.80
CA ASN A 36 15.50 -3.32 -7.15
C ASN A 36 15.57 -4.59 -8.01
N ARG A 37 15.01 -4.56 -9.23
CA ARG A 37 14.96 -5.69 -10.18
C ARG A 37 14.30 -6.94 -9.59
N VAL A 38 13.23 -6.74 -8.82
CA VAL A 38 12.42 -7.81 -8.25
C VAL A 38 11.29 -8.13 -9.21
N GLU A 39 11.17 -9.40 -9.61
CA GLU A 39 10.00 -9.87 -10.34
C GLU A 39 8.79 -9.90 -9.41
N MET A 40 7.69 -9.29 -9.84
CA MET A 40 6.46 -9.22 -9.08
C MET A 40 5.40 -10.14 -9.71
N PRO A 41 4.50 -10.70 -8.89
CA PRO A 41 3.41 -11.54 -9.39
C PRO A 41 2.32 -10.74 -10.13
N PHE A 42 2.40 -9.40 -10.10
CA PHE A 42 1.45 -8.49 -10.75
C PHE A 42 2.09 -7.82 -11.96
N MET A 43 1.34 -7.74 -13.05
CA MET A 43 1.76 -7.17 -14.32
C MET A 43 1.49 -5.67 -14.41
N SER A 44 0.60 -5.12 -13.57
CA SER A 44 0.32 -3.68 -13.51
C SER A 44 -0.20 -3.19 -12.16
N VAL A 45 -0.17 -1.88 -11.96
CA VAL A 45 -0.74 -1.18 -10.80
C VAL A 45 -2.24 -1.47 -10.66
N GLU A 46 -2.95 -1.54 -11.77
CA GLU A 46 -4.39 -1.84 -11.82
C GLU A 46 -4.69 -3.26 -11.32
N GLU A 47 -3.83 -4.23 -11.63
CA GLU A 47 -3.99 -5.61 -11.16
C GLU A 47 -3.84 -5.71 -9.64
N VAL A 48 -2.90 -4.98 -9.05
CA VAL A 48 -2.73 -4.90 -7.59
C VAL A 48 -3.94 -4.25 -6.93
N LYS A 49 -4.43 -3.13 -7.50
CA LYS A 49 -5.63 -2.46 -7.00
C LYS A 49 -6.87 -3.36 -7.08
N ALA A 50 -6.99 -4.16 -8.15
CA ALA A 50 -8.06 -5.15 -8.28
C ALA A 50 -7.93 -6.27 -7.24
N ALA A 51 -6.70 -6.64 -6.84
CA ALA A 51 -6.42 -7.62 -5.81
C ALA A 51 -6.73 -7.12 -4.38
N TYR A 52 -6.95 -5.81 -4.16
CA TYR A 52 -7.34 -5.25 -2.86
C TYR A 52 -8.82 -5.51 -2.52
N GLN A 53 -9.23 -6.77 -2.65
CA GLN A 53 -10.53 -7.29 -2.25
C GLN A 53 -10.30 -8.42 -1.25
N PHE A 54 -10.48 -8.12 0.04
CA PHE A 54 -10.17 -9.05 1.12
C PHE A 54 -11.45 -9.55 1.78
N THR A 55 -11.53 -10.86 2.05
CA THR A 55 -12.65 -11.47 2.78
C THR A 55 -12.30 -11.77 4.23
N GLN A 56 -11.00 -11.86 4.53
CA GLN A 56 -10.46 -12.10 5.86
C GLN A 56 -9.06 -11.49 5.99
N LEU A 57 -8.53 -11.49 7.22
CA LEU A 57 -7.20 -10.97 7.51
C LEU A 57 -6.11 -11.65 6.67
N GLN A 58 -6.20 -12.96 6.46
CA GLN A 58 -5.16 -13.69 5.74
C GLN A 58 -5.05 -13.23 4.28
N ASP A 59 -6.16 -12.98 3.60
CA ASP A 59 -6.15 -12.51 2.20
C ASP A 59 -5.38 -11.17 2.07
N PHE A 60 -5.58 -10.29 3.06
CA PHE A 60 -4.82 -9.04 3.15
C PHE A 60 -3.33 -9.31 3.40
N LEU A 61 -3.02 -10.17 4.37
CA LEU A 61 -1.65 -10.47 4.75
C LEU A 61 -0.86 -11.09 3.59
N ASP A 62 -1.47 -11.95 2.79
CA ASP A 62 -0.81 -12.59 1.65
C ASP A 62 -0.31 -11.56 0.64
N ILE A 63 -1.12 -10.55 0.31
CA ILE A 63 -0.74 -9.46 -0.61
C ILE A 63 0.21 -8.48 0.08
N TYR A 64 -0.02 -8.17 1.36
CA TYR A 64 0.84 -7.31 2.16
C TYR A 64 2.29 -7.82 2.21
N TYR A 65 2.50 -9.11 2.48
CA TYR A 65 3.84 -9.72 2.51
C TYR A 65 4.49 -9.78 1.12
N GLN A 66 3.71 -10.01 0.05
CA GLN A 66 4.22 -9.92 -1.32
C GLN A 66 4.72 -8.52 -1.64
N GLY A 67 3.96 -7.49 -1.26
CA GLY A 67 4.34 -6.09 -1.49
C GLY A 67 5.60 -5.69 -0.74
N MET A 68 5.82 -6.19 0.48
CA MET A 68 7.06 -5.94 1.23
C MET A 68 8.30 -6.57 0.58
N GLY A 69 8.14 -7.57 -0.29
CA GLY A 69 9.24 -8.23 -0.98
C GLY A 69 10.11 -7.31 -1.83
N VAL A 70 9.62 -6.12 -2.19
CA VAL A 70 10.40 -5.13 -2.96
C VAL A 70 11.30 -4.25 -2.09
N LEU A 71 11.09 -4.19 -0.77
CA LEU A 71 11.78 -3.29 0.16
C LEU A 71 13.16 -3.83 0.59
N LEU A 72 14.14 -3.80 -0.32
CA LEU A 72 15.47 -4.41 -0.10
C LEU A 72 16.55 -3.44 0.41
N THR A 73 16.35 -2.14 0.23
CA THR A 73 17.31 -1.09 0.58
C THR A 73 16.64 0.01 1.36
N GLU A 74 17.42 0.86 2.01
CA GLU A 74 16.93 2.13 2.56
C GLU A 74 16.23 2.97 1.46
N GLN A 75 15.17 3.69 1.84
CA GLN A 75 14.40 4.57 0.96
C GLN A 75 14.84 6.02 1.09
#